data_AF-A0A7V3GTR5-F1
#
_entry.id   AF-A0A7V3GTR5-F1
#
_cell.length_a   1.000
_cell.length_b   1.000
_cell.length_c   1.000
_cell.angle_alpha   90.00
_cell.angle_beta   90.00
_cell.angle_gamma   90.00
#
_symmetry.space_group_name_H-M   'P 1'
#
loop_
_entity.id
_entity.type
_entity.pdbx_description
1 polymer ?
#
loop_
_entity_poly.entity_id
_entity_poly.type
_entity_poly.pdbx_seq_one_letter_code
_entity_poly.pdbx_strand_id
1 'polypeptide(L)'
;MINWYGVFVNGLWVTGMAIVLAGMSWSLYARKLDGRSWTQQLASPEMTLTLAVGMMLMTLGFGLRPGGSVWPSLGWLALALAFALMAWLASRRRRGLDADFNALLRRQLTGTRGVATGLILLGVLMGSMYAVTIRPWMQPDEPRHYEVAMHDARLGRPGAATKDLVPAWEQELIADMEAQSFWWYGYSVIGWDPNNLPKSFTEIWEPRYSRAFFQLPLYYDLAGLLLYAWGDSVTLSQSVILLRLFGVFWLALSLGGIYSIGREMFPGHPQIALGALAFAALWPSHLAANAAVNNDPMAEALVIWTAFFAIRLLRRGPSFK
;
A
#
# COMPACT_ATOMS: atom_id res chain seq x y z
N MET A 1 -37.70 5.84 8.76
CA MET A 1 -37.47 7.24 8.33
C MET A 1 -36.36 7.22 7.28
N ILE A 2 -36.47 8.02 6.21
CA ILE A 2 -35.44 8.08 5.16
C ILE A 2 -34.16 8.69 5.75
N ASN A 3 -33.02 8.01 5.61
CA ASN A 3 -31.72 8.54 6.01
C ASN A 3 -31.22 9.56 4.98
N TRP A 4 -31.68 10.80 5.08
CA TRP A 4 -31.30 11.88 4.17
C TRP A 4 -29.79 12.15 4.11
N TYR A 5 -29.07 11.93 5.22
CA TYR A 5 -27.62 12.03 5.23
C TYR A 5 -26.96 10.95 4.36
N GLY A 6 -27.40 9.70 4.51
CA GLY A 6 -26.95 8.60 3.66
C GLY A 6 -27.26 8.83 2.17
N VAL A 7 -28.41 9.41 1.85
CA VAL A 7 -28.76 9.80 0.46
C VAL A 7 -27.80 10.87 -0.06
N PHE A 8 -27.52 11.92 0.72
CA PHE A 8 -26.58 12.97 0.35
C PHE A 8 -25.16 12.42 0.09
N VAL A 9 -24.64 11.63 1.03
CA VAL A 9 -23.29 11.04 0.94
C VAL A 9 -23.17 10.09 -0.25
N ASN A 10 -24.20 9.28 -0.52
CA ASN A 10 -24.22 8.44 -1.72
C ASN A 10 -24.30 9.28 -3.01
N GLY A 11 -25.06 10.38 -2.97
CA GLY A 11 -25.13 11.34 -4.07
C GLY A 11 -23.77 11.90 -4.46
N LEU A 12 -22.87 12.15 -3.50
CA LEU A 12 -21.53 12.66 -3.76
C LEU A 12 -20.71 11.72 -4.65
N TRP A 13 -20.60 10.44 -4.30
CA TRP A 13 -19.75 9.52 -5.07
C TRP A 13 -20.37 9.14 -6.41
N VAL A 14 -21.70 9.03 -6.49
CA VAL A 14 -22.41 8.81 -7.77
C VAL A 14 -22.19 10.00 -8.71
N THR A 15 -22.31 11.23 -8.19
CA THR A 15 -22.06 12.45 -8.98
C THR A 15 -20.60 12.55 -9.40
N GLY A 16 -19.67 12.24 -8.49
CA GLY A 16 -18.24 12.24 -8.80
C GLY A 16 -17.89 11.26 -9.93
N MET A 17 -18.41 10.03 -9.86
CA MET A 17 -18.24 9.03 -10.92
C MET A 17 -18.84 9.51 -12.25
N ALA A 18 -20.04 10.09 -12.23
CA ALA A 18 -20.68 10.63 -13.43
C ALA A 18 -19.83 11.73 -14.09
N ILE A 19 -19.21 12.61 -13.29
CA ILE A 19 -18.30 13.66 -13.78
C ILE A 19 -17.05 13.04 -14.43
N VAL A 20 -16.44 12.03 -13.81
CA VAL A 20 -15.27 11.33 -14.38
C VAL A 20 -15.62 10.70 -15.72
N LEU A 21 -16.73 9.95 -15.78
CA LEU A 21 -17.18 9.29 -17.01
C LEU A 21 -17.54 10.29 -18.11
N ALA A 22 -18.25 11.37 -17.77
CA ALA A 22 -18.56 12.44 -18.70
C ALA A 22 -17.28 13.12 -19.24
N GLY A 23 -16.30 13.39 -18.37
CA GLY A 23 -15.00 13.94 -18.76
C GLY A 23 -14.21 13.04 -19.71
N MET A 24 -14.20 11.73 -19.44
CA MET A 24 -13.57 10.73 -20.32
C MET A 24 -14.29 10.63 -21.67
N SER A 25 -15.62 10.57 -21.66
CA SER A 25 -16.44 10.51 -22.87
C SER A 25 -16.23 11.75 -23.74
N TRP A 26 -16.30 12.95 -23.14
CA TRP A 26 -16.04 14.21 -23.83
C TRP A 26 -14.62 14.25 -24.39
N SER A 27 -13.62 13.80 -23.64
CA SER A 27 -12.23 13.77 -24.10
C SER A 27 -12.03 12.85 -25.31
N LEU A 28 -12.70 11.70 -25.34
CA LEU A 28 -12.67 10.79 -26.50
C LEU A 28 -13.33 11.42 -27.73
N TYR A 29 -14.42 12.17 -27.53
CA TYR A 29 -15.09 12.92 -28.59
C TYR A 29 -14.22 14.07 -29.11
N ALA A 30 -13.72 14.93 -28.23
CA ALA A 30 -12.87 16.07 -28.57
C ALA A 30 -11.58 15.64 -29.28
N ARG A 31 -11.03 14.47 -28.94
CA ARG A 31 -9.90 13.86 -29.65
C ARG A 31 -10.15 13.69 -31.15
N LYS A 32 -11.38 13.35 -31.54
CA LYS A 32 -11.76 13.17 -32.95
C LYS A 32 -11.89 14.49 -33.69
N LEU A 33 -12.19 15.58 -32.98
CA LEU A 33 -12.33 16.91 -33.57
C LEU A 33 -11.00 17.63 -33.70
N ASP A 34 -10.20 17.64 -32.63
CA ASP A 34 -9.02 18.50 -32.53
C ASP A 34 -7.72 17.83 -33.00
N GLY A 35 -7.76 16.53 -33.35
CA GLY A 35 -6.61 15.74 -33.76
C GLY A 35 -5.54 15.53 -32.66
N ARG A 36 -5.78 16.02 -31.44
CA ARG A 36 -4.87 15.86 -30.29
C ARG A 36 -4.70 14.39 -29.94
N SER A 37 -3.52 14.02 -29.50
CA SER A 37 -3.29 12.68 -28.93
C SER A 37 -4.06 12.51 -27.62
N TRP A 38 -4.39 11.26 -27.28
CA TRP A 38 -5.04 10.94 -26.00
C TRP A 38 -4.28 11.48 -24.79
N THR A 39 -2.95 11.46 -24.87
CA THR A 39 -2.04 11.96 -23.84
C THR A 39 -2.14 13.47 -23.65
N GLN A 40 -2.23 14.22 -24.76
CA GLN A 40 -2.44 15.67 -24.71
C GLN A 40 -3.81 16.03 -24.13
N GLN A 41 -4.84 15.24 -24.45
CA GLN A 41 -6.18 15.43 -23.92
C GLN A 41 -6.21 15.22 -22.39
N LEU A 42 -5.60 14.15 -21.90
CA LEU A 42 -5.50 13.86 -20.46
C LEU A 42 -4.68 14.90 -19.70
N ALA A 43 -3.65 15.47 -20.34
CA ALA A 43 -2.82 16.52 -19.75
C ALA A 43 -3.47 17.92 -19.77
N SER A 44 -4.63 18.08 -20.42
CA SER A 44 -5.31 19.37 -20.49
C SER A 44 -5.76 19.85 -19.10
N PRO A 45 -5.70 21.16 -18.80
CA PRO A 45 -6.21 21.72 -17.55
C PRO A 45 -7.69 21.39 -17.32
N GLU A 46 -8.49 21.35 -18.39
CA GLU A 46 -9.91 21.02 -18.36
C GLU A 46 -10.12 19.59 -17.89
N MET A 47 -9.40 18.64 -18.47
CA MET A 47 -9.51 17.23 -18.09
C MET A 47 -8.98 16.99 -16.68
N THR A 48 -7.86 17.63 -16.32
CA THR A 48 -7.30 17.56 -14.96
C THR A 48 -8.30 18.07 -13.93
N LEU A 49 -8.96 19.21 -14.19
CA LEU A 49 -9.98 19.77 -13.32
C LEU A 49 -11.19 18.84 -13.18
N THR A 50 -11.71 18.33 -14.30
CA THR A 50 -12.85 17.42 -14.31
C THR A 50 -12.57 16.13 -13.52
N LEU A 51 -11.42 15.50 -13.77
CA LEU A 51 -11.01 14.31 -13.04
C LEU A 51 -10.80 14.59 -11.55
N ALA A 52 -10.13 15.69 -11.20
CA ALA A 52 -9.89 16.05 -9.81
C ALA A 52 -11.19 16.33 -9.05
N VAL A 53 -12.14 17.06 -9.64
CA VAL A 53 -13.45 17.31 -9.02
C VAL A 53 -14.24 16.01 -8.87
N GLY A 54 -14.28 15.18 -9.90
CA GLY A 54 -14.98 13.90 -9.85
C GLY A 54 -14.42 12.97 -8.77
N MET A 55 -13.09 12.82 -8.72
CA MET A 55 -12.40 12.01 -7.72
C MET A 55 -12.56 12.60 -6.31
N MET A 56 -12.48 13.92 -6.14
CA MET A 56 -12.73 14.60 -4.86
C MET A 56 -14.10 14.22 -4.30
N LEU A 57 -15.16 14.33 -5.11
CA LEU A 57 -16.53 14.01 -4.70
C LEU A 57 -16.69 12.52 -4.36
N MET A 58 -16.07 11.63 -5.11
CA MET A 58 -16.05 10.19 -4.80
C MET A 58 -15.39 9.92 -3.45
N THR A 59 -14.17 10.41 -3.25
CA THR A 59 -13.44 10.20 -1.99
C THR A 59 -14.12 10.87 -0.81
N LEU A 60 -14.74 12.04 -1.01
CA LEU A 60 -15.52 12.71 0.03
C LEU A 60 -16.76 11.90 0.40
N GLY A 61 -17.47 11.34 -0.58
CA GLY A 61 -18.59 10.43 -0.36
C GLY A 61 -18.19 9.18 0.43
N PHE A 62 -17.05 8.56 0.10
CA PHE A 62 -16.57 7.41 0.87
C PHE A 62 -16.13 7.77 2.29
N GLY A 63 -15.51 8.94 2.48
CA GLY A 63 -15.07 9.41 3.80
C GLY A 63 -16.19 9.81 4.75
N LEU A 64 -17.32 10.27 4.21
CA LEU A 64 -18.49 10.69 4.99
C LEU A 64 -19.51 9.56 5.22
N ARG A 65 -19.20 8.31 4.86
CA ARG A 65 -20.17 7.21 4.95
C ARG A 65 -20.57 6.96 6.42
N PRO A 66 -21.88 7.01 6.75
CA PRO A 66 -22.33 6.74 8.11
C PRO A 66 -22.06 5.29 8.51
N GLY A 67 -21.62 5.09 9.75
CA GLY A 67 -21.32 3.76 10.31
C GLY A 67 -19.99 3.16 9.87
N GLY A 68 -19.14 3.91 9.17
CA GLY A 68 -17.77 3.49 8.86
C GLY A 68 -16.84 3.62 10.06
N SER A 69 -15.77 2.81 10.08
CA SER A 69 -14.65 3.01 11.01
C SER A 69 -13.99 4.37 10.75
N VAL A 70 -13.56 5.05 11.82
CA VAL A 70 -12.95 6.39 11.76
C VAL A 70 -11.70 6.41 10.88
N TRP A 71 -10.90 5.35 10.92
CA TRP A 71 -9.61 5.29 10.23
C TRP A 71 -9.74 5.25 8.70
N PRO A 72 -10.58 4.38 8.11
CA PRO A 72 -10.90 4.47 6.69
C PRO A 72 -11.46 5.83 6.27
N SER A 73 -12.34 6.42 7.10
CA SER A 73 -12.92 7.72 6.81
C SER A 73 -11.85 8.81 6.72
N LEU A 74 -10.87 8.82 7.63
CA LEU A 74 -9.74 9.75 7.58
C LEU A 74 -8.90 9.58 6.30
N GLY A 75 -8.63 8.34 5.87
CA GLY A 75 -7.91 8.09 4.62
C GLY A 75 -8.64 8.65 3.39
N TRP A 76 -9.95 8.42 3.31
CA TRP A 76 -10.78 8.97 2.24
C TRP A 76 -10.88 10.49 2.26
N LEU A 77 -10.97 11.10 3.46
CA LEU A 77 -10.99 12.55 3.62
C LEU A 77 -9.65 13.20 3.25
N ALA A 78 -8.52 12.56 3.58
CA ALA A 78 -7.20 13.00 3.15
C ALA A 78 -7.07 12.99 1.62
N LEU A 79 -7.60 11.96 0.96
CA LEU A 79 -7.65 11.91 -0.50
C LEU A 79 -8.57 12.97 -1.09
N ALA A 80 -9.74 13.21 -0.49
CA ALA A 80 -10.63 14.27 -0.90
C ALA A 80 -9.93 15.64 -0.84
N LEU A 81 -9.17 15.90 0.22
CA LEU A 81 -8.37 17.12 0.34
C LEU A 81 -7.29 17.22 -0.74
N ALA A 82 -6.58 16.14 -1.04
CA ALA A 82 -5.58 16.11 -2.11
C ALA A 82 -6.20 16.39 -3.49
N PHE A 83 -7.36 15.79 -3.80
CA PHE A 83 -8.10 16.05 -5.04
C PHE A 83 -8.68 17.47 -5.08
N ALA A 84 -9.15 18.00 -3.94
CA ALA A 84 -9.60 19.39 -3.82
C ALA A 84 -8.46 20.38 -4.14
N LEU A 85 -7.26 20.11 -3.60
CA LEU A 85 -6.06 20.90 -3.91
C LEU A 85 -5.71 20.83 -5.40
N MET A 86 -5.75 19.63 -6.00
CA MET A 86 -5.53 19.47 -7.45
C MET A 86 -6.57 20.21 -8.29
N ALA A 87 -7.85 20.14 -7.93
CA ALA A 87 -8.93 20.86 -8.60
C ALA A 87 -8.74 22.38 -8.47
N TRP A 88 -8.37 22.87 -7.29
CA TRP A 88 -8.07 24.29 -7.07
C TRP A 88 -6.90 24.75 -7.93
N LEU A 89 -5.81 23.99 -7.97
CA LEU A 89 -4.65 24.28 -8.82
C LEU A 89 -5.01 24.25 -10.31
N ALA A 90 -5.83 23.30 -10.76
CA ALA A 90 -6.29 23.22 -12.15
C ALA A 90 -7.24 24.37 -12.53
N SER A 91 -8.10 24.80 -11.60
CA SER A 91 -8.99 25.95 -11.77
C SER A 91 -8.19 27.25 -11.91
N ARG A 92 -7.13 27.43 -11.10
CA ARG A 92 -6.21 28.58 -11.25
C ARG A 92 -5.50 28.57 -12.61
N ARG A 93 -5.09 27.40 -13.12
CA ARG A 93 -4.55 27.23 -14.49
C ARG A 93 -5.49 27.71 -15.56
N ARG A 94 -6.74 27.27 -15.49
CA ARG A 94 -7.76 27.68 -16.45
C ARG A 94 -7.96 29.19 -16.47
N ARG A 95 -7.79 29.87 -15.32
CA ARG A 95 -7.97 31.33 -15.19
C ARG A 95 -6.70 32.14 -15.48
N GLY A 96 -5.59 31.50 -15.82
CA GLY A 96 -4.31 32.20 -16.05
C GLY A 96 -3.75 32.93 -14.81
N LEU A 97 -4.24 32.61 -13.60
CA LEU A 97 -3.90 33.30 -12.32
C LEU A 97 -2.56 32.85 -11.72
N ASP A 98 -1.61 32.55 -12.59
CA ASP A 98 -0.52 31.62 -12.34
C ASP A 98 0.88 32.23 -12.38
N ALA A 99 0.97 33.52 -12.69
CA ALA A 99 2.23 34.20 -12.92
C ALA A 99 3.18 34.15 -11.71
N ASP A 100 2.68 34.25 -10.47
CA ASP A 100 3.57 34.58 -9.34
C ASP A 100 3.76 33.51 -8.26
N PHE A 101 2.86 32.54 -8.06
CA PHE A 101 2.94 31.69 -6.85
C PHE A 101 3.53 30.28 -7.02
N ASN A 102 3.89 29.81 -8.21
CA ASN A 102 3.91 28.35 -8.37
C ASN A 102 4.81 27.76 -9.46
N ALA A 103 5.85 28.44 -9.97
CA ALA A 103 6.70 27.82 -11.00
C ALA A 103 7.37 26.50 -10.52
N LEU A 104 7.80 26.46 -9.26
CA LEU A 104 8.50 25.30 -8.67
C LEU A 104 7.52 24.18 -8.25
N LEU A 105 6.45 24.53 -7.53
CA LEU A 105 5.41 23.57 -7.12
C LEU A 105 4.64 23.01 -8.33
N ARG A 106 4.39 23.80 -9.38
CA ARG A 106 3.84 23.32 -10.67
C ARG A 106 4.72 22.28 -11.31
N ARG A 107 6.01 22.59 -11.43
CA ARG A 107 6.97 21.70 -12.10
C ARG A 107 7.10 20.39 -11.34
N GLN A 108 7.03 20.44 -10.01
CA GLN A 108 7.05 19.25 -9.17
C GLN A 108 5.74 18.46 -9.25
N LEU A 109 4.57 19.05 -8.97
CA LEU A 109 3.31 18.32 -8.82
C LEU A 109 2.66 17.86 -10.13
N THR A 110 2.93 18.53 -11.25
CA THR A 110 2.33 18.16 -12.55
C THR A 110 3.31 17.61 -13.56
N GLY A 111 4.58 17.53 -13.19
CA GLY A 111 5.53 16.68 -13.87
C GLY A 111 5.21 15.21 -13.61
N THR A 112 5.73 14.34 -14.49
CA THR A 112 5.65 12.88 -14.34
C THR A 112 6.20 12.40 -13.00
N ARG A 113 7.14 13.14 -12.40
CA ARG A 113 7.67 12.85 -11.07
C ARG A 113 6.65 13.14 -9.96
N GLY A 114 5.91 14.24 -10.01
CA GLY A 114 4.90 14.56 -9.01
C GLY A 114 3.73 13.60 -9.02
N VAL A 115 3.28 13.20 -10.21
CA VAL A 115 2.25 12.15 -10.35
C VAL A 115 2.76 10.84 -9.77
N ALA A 116 4.03 10.47 -10.04
CA ALA A 116 4.62 9.28 -9.46
C ALA A 116 4.70 9.35 -7.92
N THR A 117 5.17 10.47 -7.37
CA THR A 117 5.18 10.69 -5.91
C THR A 117 3.77 10.59 -5.32
N GLY A 118 2.76 11.19 -5.95
CA GLY A 118 1.37 11.09 -5.51
C GLY A 118 0.85 9.66 -5.51
N LEU A 119 1.17 8.87 -6.54
CA LEU A 119 0.80 7.45 -6.62
C LEU A 119 1.53 6.60 -5.56
N ILE A 120 2.81 6.88 -5.30
CA ILE A 120 3.57 6.19 -4.23
C ILE A 120 2.95 6.51 -2.87
N LEU A 121 2.68 7.79 -2.58
CA LEU A 121 2.04 8.20 -1.33
C LEU A 121 0.65 7.60 -1.16
N LEU A 122 -0.12 7.51 -2.25
CA LEU A 122 -1.42 6.83 -2.25
C LEU A 122 -1.27 5.35 -1.95
N GLY A 123 -0.35 4.65 -2.60
CA GLY A 123 -0.06 3.24 -2.32
C GLY A 123 0.39 3.00 -0.88
N VAL A 124 1.25 3.86 -0.34
CA VAL A 124 1.69 3.81 1.07
C VAL A 124 0.53 4.06 2.03
N LEU A 125 -0.34 5.03 1.73
CA LEU A 125 -1.53 5.31 2.53
C LEU A 125 -2.47 4.09 2.55
N MET A 126 -2.76 3.52 1.38
CA MET A 126 -3.63 2.35 1.27
C MET A 126 -3.01 1.11 1.93
N GLY A 127 -1.71 0.85 1.73
CA GLY A 127 -0.99 -0.23 2.41
C GLY A 127 -0.99 -0.07 3.93
N SER A 128 -0.80 1.16 4.43
CA SER A 128 -0.92 1.47 5.87
C SER A 128 -2.34 1.23 6.39
N MET A 129 -3.37 1.52 5.59
CA MET A 129 -4.75 1.19 5.95
C MET A 129 -4.95 -0.32 6.05
N TYR A 130 -4.40 -1.13 5.14
CA TYR A 130 -4.40 -2.60 5.27
C TYR A 130 -3.69 -3.04 6.55
N ALA A 131 -2.52 -2.47 6.83
CA ALA A 131 -1.70 -2.83 7.99
C ALA A 131 -2.44 -2.65 9.33
N VAL A 132 -3.21 -1.56 9.45
CA VAL A 132 -3.91 -1.17 10.70
C VAL A 132 -5.35 -1.71 10.77
N THR A 133 -6.02 -1.90 9.62
CA THR A 133 -7.44 -2.31 9.60
C THR A 133 -7.60 -3.81 9.76
N ILE A 134 -6.70 -4.60 9.16
CA ILE A 134 -6.69 -6.06 9.33
C ILE A 134 -6.22 -6.34 10.76
N ARG A 135 -6.92 -7.20 11.49
CA ARG A 135 -6.50 -7.58 12.84
C ARG A 135 -5.16 -8.35 12.80
N PRO A 136 -4.33 -8.28 13.85
CA PRO A 136 -3.09 -9.07 13.91
C PRO A 136 -3.38 -10.56 13.71
N TRP A 137 -2.51 -11.25 12.97
CA TRP A 137 -2.58 -12.69 12.64
C TRP A 137 -3.53 -13.09 11.50
N MET A 138 -4.37 -12.17 10.99
CA MET A 138 -5.33 -12.49 9.92
C MET A 138 -4.72 -12.46 8.52
N GLN A 139 -3.53 -11.88 8.36
CA GLN A 139 -2.81 -11.97 7.09
C GLN A 139 -2.29 -13.40 6.89
N PRO A 140 -2.25 -13.91 5.65
CA PRO A 140 -1.71 -15.24 5.39
C PRO A 140 -0.32 -15.40 5.99
N ASP A 141 -0.12 -16.53 6.67
CA ASP A 141 1.17 -17.03 7.16
C ASP A 141 1.88 -16.19 8.23
N GLU A 142 1.26 -15.07 8.63
CA GLU A 142 1.84 -14.05 9.49
C GLU A 142 2.41 -14.55 10.82
N PRO A 143 1.72 -15.44 11.58
CA PRO A 143 2.25 -15.93 12.85
C PRO A 143 3.58 -16.67 12.68
N ARG A 144 3.76 -17.39 11.58
CA ARG A 144 4.93 -18.24 11.31
C ARG A 144 6.14 -17.40 10.94
N HIS A 145 5.93 -16.30 10.22
CA HIS A 145 6.99 -15.35 9.87
C HIS A 145 7.38 -14.49 11.08
N TYR A 146 6.39 -14.04 11.85
CA TYR A 146 6.62 -13.30 13.08
C TYR A 146 7.44 -14.12 14.10
N GLU A 147 7.14 -15.43 14.22
CA GLU A 147 7.86 -16.32 15.14
C GLU A 147 9.37 -16.30 14.92
N VAL A 148 9.84 -16.30 13.67
CA VAL A 148 11.28 -16.28 13.36
C VAL A 148 11.92 -14.98 13.85
N ALA A 149 11.32 -13.84 13.51
CA ALA A 149 11.80 -12.53 13.96
C ALA A 149 11.78 -12.39 15.49
N MET A 150 10.76 -12.95 16.14
CA MET A 150 10.66 -12.99 17.60
C MET A 150 11.79 -13.82 18.22
N HIS A 151 12.18 -14.94 17.59
CA HIS A 151 13.33 -15.73 18.06
C HIS A 151 14.63 -14.95 17.93
N ASP A 152 14.88 -14.25 16.81
CA ASP A 152 16.06 -13.39 16.66
C ASP A 152 16.14 -12.34 17.77
N ALA A 153 15.00 -11.71 18.06
CA ALA A 153 14.89 -10.69 19.11
C ALA A 153 15.18 -11.27 20.51
N ARG A 154 14.51 -12.36 20.89
CA ARG A 154 14.61 -12.95 22.24
C ARG A 154 15.94 -13.65 22.49
N LEU A 155 16.55 -14.23 21.46
CA LEU A 155 17.89 -14.81 21.54
C LEU A 155 19.00 -13.74 21.50
N GLY A 156 18.66 -12.50 21.11
CA GLY A 156 19.61 -11.40 20.99
C GLY A 156 20.65 -11.62 19.90
N ARG A 157 20.33 -12.43 18.87
CA ARG A 157 21.23 -12.73 17.74
C ARG A 157 20.43 -13.00 16.47
N PRO A 158 20.97 -12.64 15.28
CA PRO A 158 20.35 -12.99 14.01
C PRO A 158 20.46 -14.50 13.72
N GLY A 159 19.72 -14.95 12.70
CA GLY A 159 19.80 -16.29 12.14
C GLY A 159 19.23 -17.39 13.04
N ALA A 160 18.09 -17.13 13.69
CA ALA A 160 17.31 -18.17 14.36
C ALA A 160 16.92 -19.27 13.37
N ALA A 161 17.07 -20.52 13.81
CA ALA A 161 16.75 -21.69 13.01
C ALA A 161 15.84 -22.66 13.77
N THR A 162 15.34 -23.70 13.11
CA THR A 162 14.42 -24.69 13.71
C THR A 162 14.96 -25.33 15.00
N LYS A 163 16.29 -25.46 15.14
CA LYS A 163 16.94 -25.99 16.35
C LYS A 163 16.80 -25.07 17.57
N ASP A 164 16.51 -23.80 17.35
CA ASP A 164 16.39 -22.77 18.38
C ASP A 164 14.94 -22.60 18.86
N LEU A 165 14.02 -23.44 18.36
CA LEU A 165 12.59 -23.36 18.65
C LEU A 165 12.30 -23.52 20.15
N VAL A 166 11.55 -22.56 20.70
CA VAL A 166 11.09 -22.58 22.09
C VAL A 166 9.57 -22.76 22.13
N PRO A 167 9.03 -23.94 22.50
CA PRO A 167 7.58 -24.20 22.48
C PRO A 167 6.75 -23.23 23.31
N ALA A 168 7.31 -22.72 24.42
CA ALA A 168 6.61 -21.74 25.26
C ALA A 168 6.33 -20.41 24.53
N TRP A 169 7.20 -20.00 23.60
CA TRP A 169 7.02 -18.78 22.81
C TRP A 169 5.99 -18.97 21.68
N GLU A 170 5.96 -20.17 21.08
CA GLU A 170 4.91 -20.57 20.12
C GLU A 170 3.53 -20.52 20.80
N GLN A 171 3.42 -21.03 22.04
CA GLN A 171 2.18 -20.98 22.82
C GLN A 171 1.73 -19.55 23.19
N GLU A 172 2.69 -18.65 23.44
CA GLU A 172 2.39 -17.23 23.67
C GLU A 172 1.76 -16.58 22.44
N LEU A 173 2.28 -16.87 21.23
CA LEU A 173 1.68 -16.42 19.98
C LEU A 173 0.26 -16.98 19.80
N ILE A 174 0.06 -18.26 20.08
CA ILE A 174 -1.27 -18.90 19.99
C ILE A 174 -2.28 -18.24 20.97
N ALA A 175 -1.83 -17.87 22.16
CA ALA A 175 -2.67 -17.15 23.12
C ALA A 175 -3.05 -15.75 22.62
N ASP A 176 -2.13 -15.01 22.00
CA ASP A 176 -2.44 -13.70 21.39
C ASP A 176 -3.35 -13.86 20.15
N MET A 177 -3.18 -14.93 19.37
CA MET A 177 -4.08 -15.30 18.26
C MET A 177 -5.52 -15.51 18.75
N GLU A 178 -5.73 -16.24 19.85
CA GLU A 178 -7.06 -16.37 20.48
C GLU A 178 -7.61 -15.00 20.89
N ALA A 179 -6.80 -14.17 21.55
CA ALA A 179 -7.20 -12.83 21.98
C ALA A 179 -7.64 -11.93 20.80
N GLN A 180 -7.07 -12.13 19.61
CA GLN A 180 -7.46 -11.40 18.39
C GLN A 180 -8.62 -12.04 17.61
N SER A 181 -9.16 -13.17 18.08
CA SER A 181 -10.20 -13.97 17.42
C SER A 181 -9.72 -14.61 16.11
N PHE A 182 -8.46 -15.06 16.07
CA PHE A 182 -7.85 -15.69 14.89
C PHE A 182 -8.70 -16.83 14.31
N TRP A 183 -9.29 -17.68 15.13
CA TRP A 183 -10.03 -18.86 14.64
C TRP A 183 -11.30 -18.56 13.84
N TRP A 184 -11.83 -17.34 13.96
CA TRP A 184 -13.00 -16.89 13.21
C TRP A 184 -12.66 -16.24 11.87
N TYR A 185 -11.47 -15.65 11.76
CA TYR A 185 -11.12 -14.76 10.65
C TYR A 185 -9.82 -15.14 9.93
N GLY A 186 -8.93 -15.86 10.60
CA GLY A 186 -7.67 -16.36 10.09
C GLY A 186 -7.81 -17.74 9.44
N TYR A 187 -6.73 -18.19 8.81
CA TYR A 187 -6.69 -19.49 8.15
C TYR A 187 -6.17 -20.57 9.12
N SER A 188 -7.00 -21.57 9.42
CA SER A 188 -6.59 -22.76 10.19
C SER A 188 -7.25 -24.01 9.61
N VAL A 189 -6.62 -25.18 9.78
CA VAL A 189 -7.18 -26.47 9.33
C VAL A 189 -8.03 -27.16 10.40
N ILE A 190 -8.13 -26.53 11.58
CA ILE A 190 -8.84 -27.02 12.75
C ILE A 190 -10.00 -26.08 13.10
N GLY A 191 -11.01 -26.58 13.79
CA GLY A 191 -12.08 -25.77 14.34
C GLY A 191 -11.67 -25.05 15.63
N TRP A 192 -12.43 -24.02 16.01
CA TRP A 192 -12.27 -23.36 17.30
C TRP A 192 -12.76 -24.24 18.46
N ASP A 193 -11.91 -24.48 19.45
CA ASP A 193 -12.27 -25.08 20.74
C ASP A 193 -11.64 -24.24 21.88
N PRO A 194 -12.43 -23.48 22.65
CA PRO A 194 -11.91 -22.61 23.71
C PRO A 194 -11.31 -23.38 24.91
N ASN A 195 -11.61 -24.67 25.07
CA ASN A 195 -11.08 -25.46 26.17
C ASN A 195 -9.76 -26.15 25.82
N ASN A 196 -9.47 -26.30 24.52
CA ASN A 196 -8.31 -27.01 24.01
C ASN A 196 -7.63 -26.21 22.90
N LEU A 197 -7.02 -25.08 23.27
CA LEU A 197 -6.19 -24.34 22.32
C LEU A 197 -5.01 -25.21 21.84
N PRO A 198 -4.61 -25.08 20.57
CA PRO A 198 -3.47 -25.81 20.02
C PRO A 198 -2.19 -25.53 20.81
N LYS A 199 -1.33 -26.54 20.94
CA LYS A 199 -0.07 -26.39 21.70
C LYS A 199 1.10 -25.99 20.82
N SER A 200 0.93 -26.05 19.50
CA SER A 200 1.97 -25.80 18.50
C SER A 200 1.35 -25.40 17.15
N PHE A 201 2.13 -24.74 16.29
CA PHE A 201 1.70 -24.40 14.93
C PHE A 201 1.51 -25.64 14.05
N THR A 202 2.16 -26.76 14.36
CA THR A 202 1.96 -28.05 13.68
C THR A 202 0.58 -28.66 13.89
N GLU A 203 -0.17 -28.21 14.91
CA GLU A 203 -1.56 -28.58 15.12
C GLU A 203 -2.53 -27.67 14.35
N ILE A 204 -2.10 -26.46 13.98
CA ILE A 204 -2.91 -25.44 13.29
C ILE A 204 -2.80 -25.56 11.76
N TRP A 205 -1.62 -25.92 11.27
CA TRP A 205 -1.30 -26.03 9.85
C TRP A 205 -0.55 -27.32 9.55
N GLU A 206 -0.51 -27.69 8.26
CA GLU A 206 0.25 -28.86 7.82
C GLU A 206 1.73 -28.76 8.24
N PRO A 207 2.34 -29.84 8.81
CA PRO A 207 3.69 -29.79 9.38
C PRO A 207 4.79 -29.29 8.43
N ARG A 208 4.60 -29.44 7.12
CA ARG A 208 5.56 -28.96 6.10
C ARG A 208 5.62 -27.44 5.99
N TYR A 209 4.53 -26.76 6.35
CA TYR A 209 4.37 -25.32 6.19
C TYR A 209 4.03 -24.62 7.50
N SER A 210 4.06 -25.32 8.64
CA SER A 210 3.66 -24.77 9.92
C SER A 210 4.63 -23.73 10.49
N ARG A 211 5.85 -23.59 9.94
CA ARG A 211 6.89 -22.67 10.43
C ARG A 211 7.73 -22.08 9.29
N ALA A 212 8.32 -20.90 9.51
CA ALA A 212 9.09 -20.18 8.48
C ALA A 212 10.63 -20.23 8.64
N PHE A 213 11.18 -21.00 9.59
CA PHE A 213 12.64 -21.09 9.86
C PHE A 213 13.50 -21.60 8.69
N PHE A 214 12.88 -22.13 7.63
CA PHE A 214 13.60 -22.58 6.43
C PHE A 214 13.88 -21.43 5.44
N GLN A 215 13.30 -20.25 5.65
CA GLN A 215 13.40 -19.13 4.74
C GLN A 215 14.68 -18.31 4.99
N LEU A 216 15.08 -17.50 4.00
CA LEU A 216 16.29 -16.68 4.09
C LEU A 216 16.19 -15.63 5.23
N PRO A 217 17.25 -15.45 6.03
CA PRO A 217 17.14 -14.80 7.34
C PRO A 217 17.02 -13.27 7.27
N LEU A 218 17.50 -12.61 6.21
CA LEU A 218 17.70 -11.16 6.20
C LEU A 218 16.48 -10.32 6.62
N TYR A 219 15.27 -10.70 6.20
CA TYR A 219 14.06 -9.98 6.61
C TYR A 219 13.81 -10.15 8.11
N TYR A 220 13.94 -11.39 8.60
CA TYR A 220 13.71 -11.74 10.00
C TYR A 220 14.78 -11.15 10.91
N ASP A 221 16.03 -11.08 10.47
CA ASP A 221 17.11 -10.44 11.23
C ASP A 221 16.81 -8.95 11.47
N LEU A 222 16.32 -8.25 10.43
CA LEU A 222 15.93 -6.83 10.53
C LEU A 222 14.66 -6.65 11.37
N ALA A 223 13.65 -7.48 11.15
CA ALA A 223 12.42 -7.47 11.94
C ALA A 223 12.70 -7.79 13.42
N GLY A 224 13.56 -8.76 13.69
CA GLY A 224 14.00 -9.16 15.02
C GLY A 224 14.82 -8.06 15.71
N LEU A 225 15.67 -7.34 14.97
CA LEU A 225 16.33 -6.14 15.50
C LEU A 225 15.32 -5.06 15.92
N LEU A 226 14.27 -4.84 15.13
CA LEU A 226 13.20 -3.90 15.48
C LEU A 226 12.43 -4.36 16.72
N LEU A 227 12.07 -5.65 16.79
CA LEU A 227 11.41 -6.25 17.96
C LEU A 227 12.28 -6.14 19.21
N TYR A 228 13.59 -6.43 19.09
CA TYR A 228 14.55 -6.27 20.18
C TYR A 228 14.63 -4.82 20.66
N ALA A 229 14.64 -3.86 19.72
CA ALA A 229 14.68 -2.43 20.04
C ALA A 229 13.40 -1.92 20.71
N TRP A 230 12.23 -2.45 20.35
CA TRP A 230 10.96 -2.12 21.00
C TRP A 230 10.82 -2.79 22.37
N GLY A 231 11.39 -3.98 22.54
CA GLY A 231 11.32 -4.76 23.78
C GLY A 231 9.89 -4.88 24.32
N ASP A 232 9.74 -4.77 25.64
CA ASP A 232 8.45 -4.93 26.34
C ASP A 232 7.54 -3.68 26.25
N SER A 233 7.96 -2.64 25.50
CA SER A 233 7.17 -1.39 25.36
C SER A 233 5.93 -1.55 24.46
N VAL A 234 5.87 -2.65 23.69
CA VAL A 234 4.79 -2.96 22.76
C VAL A 234 4.29 -4.38 23.00
N THR A 235 2.97 -4.59 22.85
CA THR A 235 2.40 -5.94 22.88
C THR A 235 2.69 -6.69 21.58
N LEU A 236 2.52 -8.02 21.58
CA LEU A 236 2.64 -8.85 20.36
C LEU A 236 1.77 -8.31 19.22
N SER A 237 0.48 -8.15 19.47
CA SER A 237 -0.46 -7.56 18.51
C SER A 237 -0.07 -6.16 17.99
N GLN A 238 0.50 -5.29 18.84
CA GLN A 238 1.00 -3.98 18.41
C GLN A 238 2.24 -4.11 17.53
N SER A 239 3.17 -4.98 17.91
CA SER A 239 4.40 -5.20 17.14
C SER A 239 4.12 -5.78 15.75
N VAL A 240 3.07 -6.60 15.59
CA VAL A 240 2.60 -7.06 14.26
C VAL A 240 2.23 -5.86 13.38
N ILE A 241 1.46 -4.90 13.90
CA ILE A 241 1.09 -3.69 13.15
C ILE A 241 2.34 -2.90 12.75
N LEU A 242 3.31 -2.75 13.66
CA LEU A 242 4.57 -2.05 13.38
C LEU A 242 5.40 -2.78 12.30
N LEU A 243 5.48 -4.10 12.35
CA LEU A 243 6.17 -4.90 11.33
C LEU A 243 5.43 -4.91 9.98
N ARG A 244 4.10 -4.80 9.96
CA ARG A 244 3.35 -4.56 8.71
C ARG A 244 3.67 -3.18 8.13
N LEU A 245 3.81 -2.15 8.96
CA LEU A 245 4.26 -0.82 8.51
C LEU A 245 5.70 -0.86 8.00
N PHE A 246 6.55 -1.72 8.55
CA PHE A 246 7.86 -2.03 7.99
C PHE A 246 7.74 -2.70 6.60
N GLY A 247 6.77 -3.60 6.39
CA GLY A 247 6.39 -4.09 5.06
C GLY A 247 5.98 -2.96 4.10
N VAL A 248 5.17 -2.01 4.56
CA VAL A 248 4.74 -0.83 3.77
C VAL A 248 5.91 0.10 3.42
N PHE A 249 6.96 0.16 4.24
CA PHE A 249 8.20 0.83 3.86
C PHE A 249 8.84 0.15 2.64
N TRP A 250 8.89 -1.19 2.59
CA TRP A 250 9.37 -1.92 1.43
C TRP A 250 8.47 -1.73 0.20
N LEU A 251 7.14 -1.65 0.37
CA LEU A 251 6.21 -1.27 -0.70
C LEU A 251 6.60 0.07 -1.33
N ALA A 252 6.92 1.09 -0.53
CA ALA A 252 7.33 2.38 -1.05
C ALA A 252 8.59 2.27 -1.93
N LEU A 253 9.56 1.45 -1.50
CA LEU A 253 10.77 1.15 -2.26
C LEU A 253 10.46 0.38 -3.55
N SER A 254 9.58 -0.62 -3.51
CA SER A 254 9.12 -1.37 -4.67
C SER A 254 8.46 -0.45 -5.70
N LEU A 255 7.52 0.40 -5.28
CA LEU A 255 6.85 1.36 -6.16
C LEU A 255 7.83 2.36 -6.79
N GLY A 256 8.79 2.88 -6.01
CA GLY A 256 9.85 3.73 -6.52
C GLY A 256 10.73 3.03 -7.57
N GLY A 257 11.05 1.76 -7.33
CA GLY A 257 11.80 0.92 -8.26
C GLY A 257 11.03 0.61 -9.55
N ILE A 258 9.74 0.27 -9.47
CA ILE A 258 8.86 0.04 -10.64
C ILE A 258 8.82 1.27 -11.55
N TYR A 259 8.61 2.45 -10.96
CA TYR A 259 8.66 3.70 -11.71
C TYR A 259 10.02 3.93 -12.36
N SER A 260 11.10 3.68 -11.62
CA SER A 260 12.48 3.84 -12.09
C SER A 260 12.80 2.91 -13.26
N ILE A 261 12.39 1.63 -13.20
CA ILE A 261 12.49 0.67 -14.30
C ILE A 261 11.74 1.19 -15.53
N GLY A 262 10.49 1.61 -15.39
CA GLY A 262 9.71 2.11 -16.51
C GLY A 262 10.33 3.35 -17.15
N ARG A 263 10.90 4.26 -16.34
CA ARG A 263 11.62 5.45 -16.83
C ARG A 263 12.93 5.11 -17.51
N GLU A 264 13.61 4.08 -17.03
CA GLU A 264 14.85 3.61 -17.62
C GLU A 264 14.59 2.90 -18.94
N MET A 265 13.64 1.96 -19.00
CA MET A 265 13.29 1.19 -20.20
C MET A 265 12.65 2.05 -21.30
N PHE A 266 11.79 3.01 -20.93
CA PHE A 266 11.06 3.84 -21.90
C PHE A 266 11.24 5.35 -21.65
N PRO A 267 12.45 5.92 -21.87
CA PRO A 267 12.73 7.32 -21.53
C PRO A 267 11.80 8.33 -22.21
N GLY A 268 11.41 8.06 -23.47
CA GLY A 268 10.50 8.90 -24.27
C GLY A 268 9.01 8.71 -23.96
N HIS A 269 8.63 7.68 -23.21
CA HIS A 269 7.23 7.34 -22.92
C HIS A 269 6.98 7.20 -21.40
N PRO A 270 7.10 8.30 -20.63
CA PRO A 270 6.92 8.27 -19.17
C PRO A 270 5.53 7.77 -18.72
N GLN A 271 4.54 7.78 -19.61
CA GLN A 271 3.20 7.28 -19.31
C GLN A 271 3.19 5.78 -19.04
N ILE A 272 4.10 5.01 -19.66
CA ILE A 272 4.24 3.56 -19.42
C ILE A 272 4.70 3.33 -17.97
N ALA A 273 5.71 4.10 -17.52
CA ALA A 273 6.19 4.04 -16.14
C ALA A 273 5.12 4.41 -15.13
N LEU A 274 4.32 5.44 -15.43
CA LEU A 274 3.19 5.86 -14.59
C LEU A 274 2.06 4.83 -14.59
N GLY A 275 1.76 4.18 -15.72
CA GLY A 275 0.76 3.13 -15.81
C GLY A 275 1.15 1.90 -14.99
N ALA A 276 2.41 1.45 -15.11
CA ALA A 276 2.94 0.35 -14.29
C ALA A 276 2.92 0.68 -12.79
N LEU A 277 3.37 1.88 -12.43
CA LEU A 277 3.32 2.37 -11.05
C LEU A 277 1.88 2.44 -10.52
N ALA A 278 0.94 3.00 -11.29
CA ALA A 278 -0.46 3.12 -10.88
C ALA A 278 -1.10 1.75 -10.68
N PHE A 279 -0.82 0.80 -11.58
CA PHE A 279 -1.31 -0.57 -11.46
C PHE A 279 -0.79 -1.22 -10.17
N ALA A 280 0.52 -1.15 -9.89
CA ALA A 280 1.08 -1.69 -8.67
C ALA A 280 0.55 -0.98 -7.41
N ALA A 281 0.51 0.36 -7.41
CA ALA A 281 0.08 1.15 -6.26
C ALA A 281 -1.41 1.02 -5.92
N LEU A 282 -2.22 0.52 -6.85
CA LEU A 282 -3.68 0.40 -6.69
C LEU A 282 -4.19 -1.05 -6.73
N TRP A 283 -3.30 -2.04 -6.90
CA TRP A 283 -3.69 -3.45 -6.87
C TRP A 283 -3.92 -3.90 -5.42
N PRO A 284 -5.17 -4.23 -5.01
CA PRO A 284 -5.50 -4.60 -3.63
C PRO A 284 -4.64 -5.73 -3.03
N SER A 285 -4.42 -6.84 -3.75
CA SER A 285 -3.63 -7.95 -3.22
C SER A 285 -2.14 -7.62 -3.10
N HIS A 286 -1.58 -6.77 -3.97
CA HIS A 286 -0.20 -6.29 -3.82
C HIS A 286 -0.05 -5.43 -2.57
N LEU A 287 -1.01 -4.53 -2.31
CA LEU A 287 -1.03 -3.70 -1.10
C LEU A 287 -1.23 -4.53 0.17
N ALA A 288 -2.15 -5.50 0.15
CA ALA A 288 -2.43 -6.38 1.28
C ALA A 288 -1.24 -7.29 1.61
N ALA A 289 -0.59 -7.88 0.60
CA ALA A 289 0.59 -8.72 0.78
C ALA A 289 1.77 -7.92 1.34
N ASN A 290 1.99 -6.69 0.85
CA ASN A 290 3.03 -5.81 1.39
C ASN A 290 2.70 -5.25 2.79
N ALA A 291 1.47 -5.40 3.25
CA ALA A 291 1.00 -5.01 4.57
C ALA A 291 0.78 -6.23 5.50
N ALA A 292 1.61 -7.27 5.33
CA ALA A 292 1.68 -8.47 6.15
C ALA A 292 3.10 -8.61 6.75
N VAL A 293 3.23 -9.32 7.88
CA VAL A 293 4.56 -9.74 8.38
C VAL A 293 5.01 -10.97 7.63
N ASN A 294 5.82 -10.78 6.58
CA ASN A 294 6.53 -11.82 5.84
C ASN A 294 7.72 -11.20 5.07
N ASN A 295 8.54 -12.03 4.46
CA ASN A 295 9.75 -11.63 3.73
C ASN A 295 9.50 -11.19 2.28
N ASP A 296 8.30 -11.40 1.74
CA ASP A 296 7.92 -11.04 0.37
C ASP A 296 8.12 -9.55 0.03
N PRO A 297 7.67 -8.57 0.86
CA PRO A 297 7.88 -7.14 0.59
C PRO A 297 9.34 -6.78 0.34
N MET A 298 10.23 -7.31 1.19
CA MET A 298 11.66 -7.05 1.09
C MET A 298 12.26 -7.76 -0.13
N ALA A 299 11.89 -9.01 -0.37
CA ALA A 299 12.33 -9.76 -1.55
C ALA A 299 11.91 -9.05 -2.84
N GLU A 300 10.66 -8.60 -2.91
CA GLU A 300 10.12 -7.83 -4.03
C GLU A 300 10.95 -6.56 -4.29
N ALA A 301 11.16 -5.74 -3.26
CA ALA A 301 11.94 -4.52 -3.38
C ALA A 301 13.37 -4.80 -3.88
N LEU A 302 14.05 -5.80 -3.31
CA LEU A 302 15.41 -6.17 -3.70
C LEU A 302 15.48 -6.66 -5.15
N VAL A 303 14.51 -7.47 -5.60
CA VAL A 303 14.44 -7.94 -6.99
C VAL A 303 14.21 -6.78 -7.95
N ILE A 304 13.28 -5.88 -7.64
CA ILE A 304 13.00 -4.69 -8.46
C ILE A 304 14.25 -3.82 -8.59
N TRP A 305 14.92 -3.50 -7.49
CA TRP A 305 16.11 -2.64 -7.54
C TRP A 305 17.29 -3.33 -8.23
N THR A 306 17.46 -4.65 -8.05
CA THR A 306 18.46 -5.43 -8.79
C THR A 306 18.18 -5.38 -10.30
N ALA A 307 16.92 -5.57 -10.70
CA ALA A 307 16.51 -5.47 -12.10
C ALA A 307 16.75 -4.05 -12.66
N PHE A 308 16.42 -3.01 -11.89
CA PHE A 308 16.70 -1.62 -12.27
C PHE A 308 18.20 -1.38 -12.53
N PHE A 309 19.07 -1.81 -11.61
CA PHE A 309 20.52 -1.62 -11.78
C PHE A 309 21.08 -2.44 -12.94
N ALA A 310 20.60 -3.68 -13.14
CA ALA A 310 20.98 -4.50 -14.29
C ALA A 310 20.56 -3.84 -15.61
N ILE A 311 19.33 -3.36 -15.72
CA ILE A 311 18.84 -2.63 -16.90
C ILE A 311 19.65 -1.36 -17.14
N ARG A 312 19.92 -0.58 -16.10
CA ARG A 312 20.72 0.65 -16.21
C ARG A 312 22.14 0.34 -16.68
N LEU A 313 22.77 -0.69 -16.11
CA LEU A 313 24.12 -1.12 -16.47
C LEU A 313 24.18 -1.55 -17.94
N LEU A 314 23.20 -2.31 -18.42
CA LEU A 314 23.12 -2.74 -19.82
C LEU A 314 22.89 -1.56 -20.78
N ARG A 315 22.09 -0.57 -20.38
CA ARG A 315 21.74 0.57 -21.24
C ARG A 315 22.77 1.69 -21.28
N ARG A 316 23.42 1.94 -20.15
CA ARG A 316 24.28 3.12 -19.94
C ARG A 316 25.73 2.77 -19.65
N GLY A 317 26.05 1.49 -19.49
CA GLY A 317 27.34 1.03 -18.98
C GLY A 317 27.52 1.28 -17.48
N PRO A 318 28.69 0.91 -16.91
CA PRO A 318 29.03 1.14 -15.51
C PRO A 318 29.34 2.64 -15.28
N SER A 319 28.31 3.47 -15.34
CA SER A 319 28.37 4.89 -15.12
C SER A 319 27.39 5.26 -14.00
N PHE A 320 27.92 5.64 -12.84
CA PHE A 320 27.15 6.15 -11.70
C PHE A 320 26.75 7.64 -11.85
N LYS A 321 26.96 8.23 -13.03
CA LYS A 321 26.45 9.56 -13.37
C LYS A 321 24.95 9.55 -13.65
#